data_AF-A0A1F9SPJ5-F1
#
_entry.id   AF-A0A1F9SPJ5-F1
#
_cell.length_a   1.000
_cell.length_b   1.000
_cell.length_c   1.000
_cell.angle_alpha   90.00
_cell.angle_beta   90.00
_cell.angle_gamma   90.00
#
_symmetry.space_group_name_H-M   'P 1'
#
loop_
_entity.id
_entity.type
_entity.pdbx_description
1 polymer ?
#
loop_
_entity_poly.entity_id
_entity_poly.type
_entity_poly.pdbx_seq_one_letter_code
_entity_poly.pdbx_strand_id
1 'polypeptide(L)'
;METRHITIMLTDIKGFTSKTASFSRAETQELLTKHRELVLPVIEKFHGRLVKTIGDAFLVAFNSPTDAVLCGVEVQTVLRSHNADKPQDEKIEIRIAINAGEVAIHDDGDIYGDAVNITSRLESIAEPGEVFFTESVYLAMNKKEVPSSEIGYRQFKGIPEKIKVFRVLRETPVGAQPAGVAAVAAEQTAAAPAAGQTLPGRTRAGFWRRFTSLLVDICIFAIAMNILGLQACGPNAKVETKLEASDKPEVRNIPAGKVDIKSGSITIKGDNGEVVSIDKNGVKVNEPGRPDGKYSKRTSVGFATGDTDKKRVPLKMFIWALYCAIMIWRFGATPGMMVLKLKAVEDAAGMPVPADKAFLRSFFSLVSFGAAGLGYAWALWEKDKRTWHDIIAGTRIVKI
;
A
#
# COMPACT_ATOMS: atom_id res chain seq x y z
N MET A 1 17.34 -3.92 36.14
CA MET A 1 17.42 -3.86 34.66
C MET A 1 18.84 -3.51 34.26
N GLU A 2 19.58 -4.50 33.79
CA GLU A 2 20.95 -4.35 33.32
C GLU A 2 20.92 -4.01 31.82
N THR A 3 21.85 -3.20 31.34
CA THR A 3 21.94 -2.86 29.93
C THR A 3 23.22 -3.41 29.33
N ARG A 4 23.12 -4.11 28.19
CA ARG A 4 24.26 -4.78 27.53
C ARG A 4 24.20 -4.60 26.03
N HIS A 5 25.37 -4.47 25.41
CA HIS A 5 25.50 -4.53 23.96
C HIS A 5 25.66 -5.98 23.52
N ILE A 6 24.69 -6.51 22.78
CA ILE A 6 24.67 -7.91 22.34
C ILE A 6 24.25 -8.02 20.87
N THR A 7 24.47 -9.19 20.29
CA THR A 7 23.96 -9.53 18.96
C THR A 7 22.67 -10.34 19.10
N ILE A 8 21.66 -9.99 18.33
CA ILE A 8 20.33 -10.56 18.38
C ILE A 8 20.04 -11.19 17.02
N MET A 9 19.63 -12.45 17.03
CA MET A 9 19.12 -13.15 15.86
C MET A 9 17.63 -13.40 16.04
N LEU A 10 16.86 -13.13 14.99
CA LEU A 10 15.51 -13.65 14.82
C LEU A 10 15.49 -14.65 13.67
N THR A 11 14.75 -15.72 13.90
CA THR A 11 14.43 -16.72 12.88
C THR A 11 12.92 -16.83 12.75
N ASP A 12 12.40 -17.08 11.54
CA ASP A 12 10.95 -17.24 11.27
C ASP A 12 10.74 -18.28 10.16
N ILE A 13 9.72 -19.14 10.28
CA ILE A 13 9.41 -20.11 9.23
C ILE A 13 8.53 -19.44 8.17
N LYS A 14 9.05 -19.39 6.95
CA LYS A 14 8.34 -18.79 5.81
C LYS A 14 6.98 -19.46 5.61
N GLY A 15 5.93 -18.64 5.75
CA GLY A 15 4.57 -19.04 5.44
C GLY A 15 3.98 -20.02 6.45
N PHE A 16 4.52 -20.09 7.66
CA PHE A 16 4.03 -20.96 8.74
C PHE A 16 2.52 -20.82 8.97
N THR A 17 2.01 -19.59 9.06
CA THR A 17 0.56 -19.34 9.24
C THR A 17 -0.27 -19.87 8.07
N SER A 18 0.25 -19.80 6.84
CA SER A 18 -0.45 -20.32 5.66
C SER A 18 -0.36 -21.85 5.58
N LYS A 19 0.79 -22.45 5.93
CA LYS A 19 0.98 -23.90 5.97
C LYS A 19 0.11 -24.58 7.04
N THR A 20 0.03 -23.97 8.23
CA THR A 20 -0.70 -24.53 9.36
C THR A 20 -2.21 -24.38 9.25
N ALA A 21 -2.73 -23.52 8.37
CA ALA A 21 -4.16 -23.36 8.14
C ALA A 21 -4.83 -24.65 7.58
N SER A 22 -4.07 -25.47 6.85
CA SER A 22 -4.53 -26.76 6.31
C SER A 22 -4.04 -27.98 7.09
N PHE A 23 -3.21 -27.79 8.11
CA PHE A 23 -2.63 -28.90 8.89
C PHE A 23 -3.48 -29.22 10.10
N SER A 24 -3.49 -30.49 10.49
CA SER A 24 -3.92 -30.93 11.79
C SER A 24 -3.01 -30.38 12.89
N ARG A 25 -3.49 -30.44 14.14
CA ARG A 25 -2.68 -30.06 15.31
C ARG A 25 -1.42 -30.92 15.44
N ALA A 26 -1.52 -32.21 15.11
CA ALA A 26 -0.39 -33.14 15.18
C ALA A 26 0.70 -32.78 14.16
N GLU A 27 0.33 -32.52 12.90
CA GLU A 27 1.27 -32.12 11.85
C GLU A 27 1.95 -30.78 12.16
N THR A 28 1.21 -29.82 12.73
CA THR A 28 1.80 -28.54 13.17
C THR A 28 2.82 -28.74 14.30
N GLN A 29 2.50 -29.59 15.27
CA GLN A 29 3.42 -29.93 16.37
C GLN A 29 4.65 -30.67 15.88
N GLU A 30 4.50 -31.58 14.92
CA GLU A 30 5.61 -32.31 14.30
C GLU A 30 6.55 -31.37 13.56
N LEU A 31 6.01 -30.43 12.77
CA LEU A 31 6.82 -29.42 12.07
C LEU A 31 7.61 -28.55 13.05
N LEU A 32 6.97 -28.06 14.12
CA LEU A 32 7.65 -27.26 15.15
C LEU A 32 8.72 -28.08 15.89
N THR A 33 8.44 -29.34 16.20
CA THR A 33 9.41 -30.25 16.83
C THR A 33 10.61 -30.46 15.92
N LYS A 34 10.38 -30.74 14.64
CA LYS A 34 11.44 -30.92 13.65
C LYS A 34 12.27 -29.65 13.48
N HIS A 35 11.63 -28.49 13.43
CA HIS A 35 12.34 -27.20 13.39
C HIS A 35 13.27 -27.04 14.60
N ARG A 36 12.78 -27.30 15.81
CA ARG A 36 13.59 -27.22 17.05
C ARG A 36 14.77 -28.18 17.02
N GLU A 37 14.55 -29.44 16.62
CA GLU A 37 15.60 -30.46 16.50
C GLU A 37 16.71 -30.05 15.53
N LEU A 38 16.39 -29.36 14.45
CA LEU A 38 17.37 -28.93 13.45
C LEU A 38 18.13 -27.67 13.88
N VAL A 39 17.48 -26.75 14.59
CA VAL A 39 18.01 -25.39 14.80
C VAL A 39 18.62 -25.18 16.18
N LEU A 40 18.05 -25.76 17.25
CA LEU A 40 18.58 -25.57 18.60
C LEU A 40 20.01 -26.10 18.79
N PRO A 41 20.40 -27.28 18.26
CA PRO A 41 21.78 -27.76 18.38
C PRO A 41 22.79 -26.83 17.70
N VAL A 42 22.40 -26.18 16.60
CA VAL A 42 23.26 -25.21 15.90
C VAL A 42 23.42 -23.95 16.72
N ILE A 43 22.32 -23.45 17.32
CA ILE A 43 22.37 -22.29 18.22
C ILE A 43 23.35 -22.55 19.37
N GLU A 44 23.26 -23.72 20.00
CA GLU A 44 24.15 -24.10 21.11
C GLU A 44 25.61 -24.23 20.67
N LYS A 45 25.86 -24.86 19.51
CA LYS A 45 27.21 -24.99 18.90
C LYS A 45 27.92 -23.64 18.72
N PHE A 46 27.17 -22.57 18.46
CA PHE A 46 27.70 -21.21 18.28
C PHE A 46 27.45 -20.30 19.49
N HIS A 47 27.31 -20.87 20.69
CA HIS A 47 27.18 -20.14 21.95
C HIS A 47 25.98 -19.17 21.99
N GLY A 48 24.95 -19.44 21.20
CA GLY A 48 23.71 -18.67 21.20
C GLY A 48 22.83 -19.07 22.37
N ARG A 49 22.24 -18.07 23.03
CA ARG A 49 21.24 -18.25 24.08
C ARG A 49 19.86 -18.03 23.50
N LEU A 50 19.03 -19.08 23.45
CA LEU A 50 17.61 -18.92 23.15
C LEU A 50 16.95 -18.10 24.26
N VAL A 51 16.48 -16.90 23.94
CA VAL A 51 15.80 -16.02 24.90
C VAL A 51 14.34 -16.43 25.04
N LYS A 52 13.64 -16.51 23.90
CA LYS A 52 12.24 -16.96 23.86
C LYS A 52 11.84 -17.44 22.47
N THR A 53 10.72 -18.13 22.44
CA THR A 53 10.03 -18.55 21.21
C THR A 53 8.78 -17.69 21.04
N ILE A 54 8.56 -17.16 19.84
CA ILE A 54 7.42 -16.32 19.48
C ILE A 54 6.67 -17.04 18.35
N GLY A 55 5.76 -17.96 18.71
CA GLY A 55 5.13 -18.85 17.73
C GLY A 55 6.14 -19.83 17.15
N ASP A 56 6.43 -19.71 15.85
CA ASP A 56 7.45 -20.46 15.13
C ASP A 56 8.80 -19.72 15.04
N ALA A 57 8.87 -18.49 15.54
CA ALA A 57 10.09 -17.69 15.52
C ALA A 57 10.95 -17.90 16.77
N PHE A 58 12.28 -17.91 16.63
CA PHE A 58 13.21 -17.88 17.76
C PHE A 58 13.90 -16.54 17.90
N LEU A 59 13.90 -16.00 19.12
CA LEU A 59 14.73 -14.88 19.53
C LEU A 59 15.96 -15.41 20.26
N VAL A 60 17.13 -15.19 19.67
CA VAL A 60 18.41 -15.73 20.15
C VAL A 60 19.39 -14.59 20.39
N ALA A 61 20.12 -14.65 21.49
CA ALA A 61 21.14 -13.68 21.86
C ALA A 61 22.55 -14.30 21.76
N PHE A 62 23.49 -13.53 21.24
CA PHE A 62 24.89 -13.90 21.09
C PHE A 62 25.79 -12.78 21.64
N ASN A 63 26.91 -13.17 22.25
CA ASN A 63 27.95 -12.22 22.65
C ASN A 63 28.86 -11.84 21.48
N SER A 64 29.00 -12.73 20.49
CA SER A 64 29.85 -12.55 19.30
C SER A 64 28.97 -12.33 18.06
N PRO A 65 29.16 -11.21 17.33
CA PRO A 65 28.51 -10.98 16.04
C PRO A 65 28.91 -12.03 14.99
N THR A 66 30.18 -12.46 15.01
CA THR A 66 30.68 -13.50 14.09
C THR A 66 29.96 -14.83 14.33
N ASP A 67 29.82 -15.26 15.59
CA ASP A 67 29.15 -16.51 15.95
C ASP A 67 27.68 -16.48 15.53
N ALA A 68 27.01 -15.35 15.71
CA ALA A 68 25.62 -15.18 15.25
C ALA A 68 25.50 -15.39 13.74
N VAL A 69 26.40 -14.79 12.94
CA VAL A 69 26.33 -14.93 11.48
C VAL A 69 26.69 -16.35 11.04
N LEU A 70 27.72 -16.96 11.62
CA LEU A 70 28.10 -18.36 11.35
C LEU A 70 26.99 -19.34 11.74
N CYS A 71 26.33 -19.12 12.88
CA CYS A 71 25.15 -19.85 13.29
C CYS A 71 24.05 -19.78 12.22
N GLY A 72 23.79 -18.57 11.70
CA GLY A 72 22.81 -18.38 10.63
C GLY A 72 23.16 -19.18 9.37
N VAL A 73 24.44 -19.17 8.98
CA VAL A 73 24.93 -19.92 7.82
C VAL A 73 24.76 -21.42 8.02
N GLU A 74 25.15 -21.95 9.18
CA GLU A 74 25.03 -23.37 9.50
C GLU A 74 23.57 -23.81 9.57
N VAL A 75 22.68 -23.00 10.16
CA VAL A 75 21.23 -23.27 10.18
C VAL A 75 20.71 -23.42 8.75
N GLN A 76 21.07 -22.51 7.83
CA GLN A 76 20.65 -22.61 6.44
C GLN A 76 21.24 -23.84 5.74
N THR A 77 22.46 -24.26 6.09
CA THR A 77 23.07 -25.49 5.56
C THR A 77 22.34 -26.74 6.05
N VAL A 78 22.06 -26.86 7.34
CA VAL A 78 21.30 -27.99 7.92
C VAL A 78 19.90 -28.08 7.31
N LEU A 79 19.20 -26.95 7.16
CA LEU A 79 17.88 -26.92 6.53
C LEU A 79 17.92 -27.29 5.05
N ARG A 80 18.95 -26.86 4.30
CA ARG A 80 19.12 -27.28 2.90
C ARG A 80 19.29 -28.78 2.78
N SER A 81 20.15 -29.38 3.59
CA SER A 81 20.34 -30.84 3.61
C SER A 81 19.04 -31.56 3.98
N HIS A 82 18.29 -31.04 4.96
CA HIS A 82 17.00 -31.61 5.34
C HIS A 82 15.93 -31.50 4.24
N ASN A 83 15.98 -30.44 3.44
CA ASN A 83 15.01 -30.13 2.39
C ASN A 83 15.34 -30.76 1.02
N ALA A 84 16.52 -31.37 0.85
CA ALA A 84 17.03 -31.83 -0.44
C ALA A 84 16.08 -32.82 -1.13
N ASP A 85 15.56 -33.79 -0.38
CA ASP A 85 14.72 -34.89 -0.91
C ASP A 85 13.22 -34.68 -0.62
N LYS A 86 12.82 -33.51 -0.14
CA LYS A 86 11.44 -33.22 0.25
C LYS A 86 10.64 -32.49 -0.83
N PRO A 87 9.34 -32.78 -0.97
CA PRO A 87 8.45 -31.97 -1.79
C PRO A 87 8.29 -30.56 -1.17
N GLN A 88 7.93 -29.58 -2.01
CA GLN A 88 8.00 -28.15 -1.66
C GLN A 88 7.12 -27.75 -0.46
N ASP A 89 6.00 -28.44 -0.28
CA ASP A 89 5.06 -28.30 0.83
C ASP A 89 5.66 -28.76 2.17
N GLU A 90 6.47 -29.80 2.17
CA GLU A 90 7.15 -30.33 3.36
C GLU A 90 8.47 -29.62 3.71
N LYS A 91 9.00 -28.78 2.81
CA LYS A 91 10.26 -28.05 3.07
C LYS A 91 10.10 -27.05 4.21
N ILE A 92 11.11 -27.01 5.09
CA ILE A 92 11.22 -26.02 6.16
C ILE A 92 12.15 -24.90 5.68
N GLU A 93 11.58 -23.78 5.25
CA GLU A 93 12.33 -22.61 4.80
C GLU A 93 12.30 -21.53 5.89
N ILE A 94 13.48 -21.08 6.34
CA ILE A 94 13.60 -20.12 7.43
C ILE A 94 14.24 -18.82 6.95
N ARG A 95 13.73 -17.71 7.45
CA ARG A 95 14.33 -16.37 7.33
C ARG A 95 15.21 -16.13 8.55
N ILE A 96 16.38 -15.53 8.34
CA ILE A 96 17.30 -15.20 9.44
C ILE A 96 17.68 -13.73 9.33
N ALA A 97 17.47 -13.00 10.42
CA ALA A 97 17.86 -11.61 10.56
C ALA A 97 18.70 -11.40 11.82
N ILE A 98 19.79 -10.63 11.69
CA ILE A 98 20.74 -10.41 12.78
C ILE A 98 21.02 -8.91 12.91
N ASN A 99 21.01 -8.43 14.15
CA ASN A 99 21.38 -7.04 14.47
C ASN A 99 22.21 -7.02 15.75
N ALA A 100 23.13 -6.08 15.86
CA ALA A 100 23.86 -5.81 17.09
C ALA A 100 23.48 -4.43 17.63
N GLY A 101 23.29 -4.34 18.94
CA GLY A 101 22.94 -3.10 19.60
C GLY A 101 22.77 -3.26 21.10
N GLU A 102 22.49 -2.14 21.75
CA GLU A 102 22.22 -2.07 23.17
C GLU A 102 20.81 -2.58 23.47
N VAL A 103 20.69 -3.45 24.46
CA VAL A 103 19.41 -3.95 24.97
C VAL A 103 19.38 -3.88 26.49
N ALA A 104 18.18 -3.68 27.01
CA ALA A 104 17.89 -3.82 28.41
C ALA A 104 17.46 -5.27 28.70
N ILE A 105 18.15 -5.91 29.63
CA ILE A 105 17.90 -7.27 30.08
C ILE A 105 17.09 -7.19 31.38
N HIS A 106 15.98 -7.92 31.37
CA HIS A 106 15.08 -8.02 32.51
C HIS A 106 15.44 -9.24 33.38
N ASP A 107 14.94 -9.26 34.62
CA ASP A 107 15.37 -10.26 35.62
C ASP A 107 14.95 -11.70 35.25
N ASP A 108 13.95 -11.86 34.37
CA ASP A 108 13.50 -13.13 33.78
C ASP A 108 14.35 -13.57 32.58
N GLY A 109 15.35 -12.78 32.19
CA GLY A 109 16.26 -13.04 31.08
C GLY A 109 15.77 -12.53 29.72
N ASP A 110 14.58 -11.93 29.64
CA ASP A 110 14.03 -11.35 28.41
C ASP A 110 14.79 -10.07 28.03
N ILE A 111 14.76 -9.73 26.73
CA ILE A 111 15.50 -8.60 26.17
C ILE A 111 14.58 -7.61 25.47
N TYR A 112 14.81 -6.33 25.71
CA TYR A 112 14.03 -5.23 25.17
C TYR A 112 14.93 -4.12 24.65
N GLY A 113 14.47 -3.42 23.62
CA GLY A 113 15.17 -2.25 23.08
C GLY A 113 15.02 -2.13 21.57
N ASP A 114 15.53 -1.02 21.04
CA ASP A 114 15.47 -0.72 19.61
C ASP A 114 16.20 -1.76 18.76
N ALA A 115 17.26 -2.37 19.30
CA ALA A 115 17.96 -3.45 18.62
C ALA A 115 17.02 -4.63 18.28
N VAL A 116 16.14 -5.03 19.22
CA VAL A 116 15.14 -6.10 19.03
C VAL A 116 14.11 -5.69 17.97
N ASN A 117 13.64 -4.44 18.04
CA ASN A 117 12.67 -3.89 17.11
C ASN A 117 13.23 -3.86 15.67
N ILE A 118 14.47 -3.40 15.51
CA ILE A 118 15.19 -3.39 14.23
C ILE A 118 15.32 -4.81 13.69
N THR A 119 15.73 -5.78 14.51
CA THR A 119 15.86 -7.19 14.07
C THR A 119 14.54 -7.72 13.54
N SER A 120 13.42 -7.44 14.22
CA SER A 120 12.08 -7.85 13.77
C SER A 120 11.71 -7.24 12.41
N ARG A 121 12.09 -5.98 12.15
CA ARG A 121 11.84 -5.35 10.85
C ARG A 121 12.75 -5.90 9.77
N LEU A 122 14.00 -6.22 10.11
CA LEU A 122 14.92 -6.86 9.20
C LEU A 122 14.46 -8.28 8.83
N GLU A 123 13.97 -9.06 9.79
CA GLU A 123 13.38 -10.39 9.57
C GLU A 123 12.27 -10.33 8.53
N SER A 124 11.35 -9.38 8.66
CA SER A 124 10.21 -9.25 7.73
C SER A 124 10.59 -9.00 6.26
N ILE A 125 11.80 -8.50 6.00
CA ILE A 125 12.33 -8.29 4.64
C ILE A 125 13.36 -9.35 4.22
N ALA A 126 13.79 -10.20 5.15
CA ALA A 126 14.77 -11.25 4.87
C ALA A 126 14.16 -12.29 3.94
N GLU A 127 14.96 -12.73 2.96
CA GLU A 127 14.53 -13.77 2.04
C GLU A 127 14.70 -15.16 2.70
N PRO A 128 13.77 -16.10 2.44
CA PRO A 128 13.90 -17.46 2.95
C PRO A 128 15.17 -18.13 2.41
N GLY A 129 15.90 -18.82 3.28
CA GLY A 129 17.17 -19.44 2.89
C GLY A 129 18.36 -18.47 2.84
N GLU A 130 18.18 -17.22 3.26
CA GLU A 130 19.23 -16.20 3.34
C GLU A 130 19.48 -15.78 4.80
N VAL A 131 20.65 -15.20 5.03
CA VAL A 131 21.05 -14.61 6.33
C VAL A 131 21.27 -13.12 6.12
N PHE A 132 20.37 -12.30 6.65
CA PHE A 132 20.43 -10.85 6.55
C PHE A 132 20.95 -10.28 7.87
N PHE A 133 21.77 -9.23 7.78
CA PHE A 133 22.27 -8.57 8.97
C PHE A 133 22.53 -7.08 8.74
N THR A 134 22.53 -6.31 9.82
CA THR A 134 22.73 -4.86 9.78
C THR A 134 24.20 -4.47 9.69
N GLU A 135 24.46 -3.21 9.38
CA GLU A 135 25.80 -2.63 9.41
C GLU A 135 26.51 -2.76 10.76
N SER A 136 25.79 -2.68 11.88
CA SER A 136 26.39 -2.85 13.21
C SER A 136 27.03 -4.24 13.37
N VAL A 137 26.39 -5.29 12.84
CA VAL A 137 26.96 -6.64 12.79
C VAL A 137 28.14 -6.69 11.82
N TYR A 138 27.99 -6.12 10.63
CA TYR A 138 29.04 -6.12 9.60
C TYR A 138 30.35 -5.46 10.07
N LEU A 139 30.24 -4.37 10.84
CA LEU A 139 31.39 -3.65 11.36
C LEU A 139 32.08 -4.38 12.52
N ALA A 140 31.33 -5.16 13.31
CA ALA A 140 31.83 -5.83 14.50
C ALA A 140 32.25 -7.31 14.28
N MET A 141 31.81 -7.95 13.19
CA MET A 141 32.15 -9.34 12.87
C MET A 141 33.53 -9.50 12.22
N ASN A 142 34.07 -10.71 12.26
CA ASN A 142 35.26 -11.08 11.47
C ASN A 142 34.89 -11.32 10.00
N LYS A 143 35.11 -10.30 9.16
CA LYS A 143 34.79 -10.32 7.72
C LYS A 143 35.52 -11.40 6.92
N LYS A 144 36.63 -11.94 7.44
CA LYS A 144 37.39 -13.01 6.76
C LYS A 144 36.70 -14.37 6.84
N GLU A 145 35.91 -14.58 7.89
CA GLU A 145 35.20 -15.85 8.10
C GLU A 145 33.86 -15.90 7.37
N VAL A 146 33.27 -14.74 7.07
CA VAL A 146 31.95 -14.65 6.43
C VAL A 146 31.98 -13.71 5.22
N PRO A 147 32.18 -14.25 4.00
CA PRO A 147 31.98 -13.51 2.77
C PRO A 147 30.56 -12.95 2.71
N SER A 148 30.44 -11.65 2.46
CA SER A 148 29.17 -10.95 2.53
C SER A 148 29.06 -9.87 1.46
N SER A 149 27.83 -9.56 1.08
CA SER A 149 27.51 -8.52 0.10
C SER A 149 26.52 -7.52 0.69
N GLU A 150 26.67 -6.27 0.28
CA GLU A 150 25.74 -5.20 0.63
C GLU A 150 24.44 -5.35 -0.17
N ILE A 151 23.29 -5.26 0.53
CA ILE A 151 21.95 -5.13 -0.07
C ILE A 151 21.58 -3.64 -0.24
N GLY A 152 22.17 -2.78 0.60
CA GLY A 152 22.01 -1.33 0.61
C GLY A 152 21.17 -0.83 1.77
N TYR A 153 20.81 0.45 1.72
CA TYR A 153 20.03 1.09 2.77
C TYR A 153 18.55 0.69 2.73
N ARG A 154 17.97 0.46 3.92
CA ARG A 154 16.56 0.18 4.15
C ARG A 154 16.03 1.09 5.24
N GLN A 155 14.86 1.69 5.00
CA GLN A 155 14.15 2.46 6.01
C GLN A 155 13.03 1.60 6.58
N PHE A 156 13.05 1.40 7.89
CA PHE A 156 12.06 0.59 8.58
C PHE A 156 10.99 1.46 9.23
N LYS A 157 9.76 0.97 9.30
CA LYS A 157 8.65 1.70 9.92
C LYS A 157 8.97 1.99 11.39
N GLY A 158 8.91 3.26 11.77
CA GLY A 158 9.15 3.70 13.15
C GLY A 158 10.62 3.91 13.50
N ILE A 159 11.54 3.72 12.55
CA ILE A 159 12.97 4.00 12.72
C ILE A 159 13.30 5.19 11.80
N PRO A 160 13.74 6.33 12.34
CA PRO A 160 13.96 7.54 11.54
C PRO A 160 15.12 7.37 10.54
N GLU A 161 16.15 6.63 10.96
CA GLU A 161 17.38 6.44 10.20
C GLU A 161 17.27 5.28 9.19
N LYS A 162 18.02 5.41 8.09
CA LYS A 162 18.17 4.32 7.13
C LYS A 162 19.26 3.38 7.63
N ILE A 163 18.93 2.11 7.76
CA ILE A 163 19.87 1.07 8.18
C ILE A 163 20.44 0.39 6.95
N LYS A 164 21.76 0.31 6.88
CA LYS A 164 22.45 -0.42 5.82
C LYS A 164 22.41 -1.92 6.12
N VAL A 165 22.02 -2.70 5.12
CA VAL A 165 21.76 -4.14 5.25
C VAL A 165 22.74 -4.93 4.37
N PHE A 166 23.18 -6.07 4.89
CA PHE A 166 24.10 -7.01 4.27
C PHE A 166 23.47 -8.41 4.24
N ARG A 167 23.97 -9.26 3.34
CA ARG A 167 23.68 -10.69 3.29
C ARG A 167 24.95 -11.50 3.16
N VAL A 168 24.92 -12.73 3.65
CA VAL A 168 26.00 -13.70 3.44
C VAL A 168 26.02 -14.15 1.97
N LEU A 169 27.21 -14.27 1.39
CA LEU A 169 27.39 -14.86 0.06
C LEU A 169 27.35 -16.39 0.17
N ARG A 170 26.55 -17.04 -0.68
CA ARG A 170 26.53 -18.49 -0.76
C ARG A 170 27.82 -18.97 -1.44
N GLU A 171 28.58 -19.83 -0.77
CA GLU A 171 29.61 -20.61 -1.44
C GLU A 171 28.91 -21.49 -2.49
N THR A 172 29.15 -21.18 -3.76
CA THR A 172 28.63 -21.99 -4.87
C THR A 172 29.61 -23.16 -5.04
N PRO A 173 29.16 -24.43 -5.11
CA PRO A 173 30.04 -25.52 -5.47
C PRO A 173 30.72 -25.21 -6.80
N VAL A 174 32.05 -25.35 -6.85
CA VAL A 174 32.84 -25.12 -8.07
C VAL A 174 32.31 -26.05 -9.17
N GLY A 175 31.55 -25.49 -10.11
CA GLY A 175 30.90 -26.23 -11.20
C GLY A 175 29.49 -25.76 -11.57
N ALA A 176 28.79 -25.03 -10.70
CA ALA A 176 27.53 -24.38 -11.05
C ALA A 176 27.79 -22.90 -11.37
N GLN A 177 27.64 -22.51 -12.64
CA GLN A 177 27.67 -21.10 -13.02
C GLN A 177 26.56 -20.34 -12.27
N PRO A 178 26.88 -19.31 -11.47
CA PRO A 178 25.85 -18.41 -10.97
C PRO A 178 25.36 -17.54 -12.11
N ALA A 179 24.06 -17.60 -12.38
CA ALA A 179 23.38 -16.69 -13.27
C ALA A 179 23.44 -15.27 -12.68
N GLY A 180 24.30 -14.44 -13.27
CA GLY A 180 24.16 -12.99 -13.30
C GLY A 180 24.43 -12.25 -12.00
N VAL A 181 25.70 -12.17 -11.59
CA VAL A 181 26.19 -11.02 -10.81
C VAL A 181 27.55 -10.60 -11.36
N ALA A 182 27.53 -9.71 -12.34
CA ALA A 182 28.68 -8.90 -12.70
C ALA A 182 28.23 -7.46 -12.94
N ALA A 183 28.96 -6.54 -12.32
CA ALA A 183 28.94 -5.09 -12.47
C ALA A 183 27.82 -4.30 -11.78
N VAL A 184 28.03 -3.96 -10.50
CA VAL A 184 27.83 -2.57 -10.04
C VAL A 184 28.86 -2.23 -8.95
N ALA A 185 30.07 -1.92 -9.41
CA ALA A 185 31.06 -1.19 -8.61
C ALA A 185 32.00 -0.46 -9.57
N ALA A 186 31.47 0.55 -10.26
CA ALA A 186 32.22 1.73 -10.69
C ALA A 186 31.25 2.74 -11.31
N GLU A 187 31.50 4.01 -10.97
CA GLU A 187 31.18 5.20 -11.76
C GLU A 187 29.83 5.90 -11.52
N GLN A 188 29.83 6.69 -10.44
CA GLN A 188 29.21 8.02 -10.46
C GLN A 188 30.03 8.93 -11.38
N THR A 189 29.66 9.04 -12.66
CA THR A 189 29.82 10.30 -13.40
C THR A 189 28.65 10.46 -14.36
N ALA A 190 28.10 11.67 -14.40
CA ALA A 190 26.89 12.05 -15.11
C ALA A 190 26.86 11.64 -16.59
N ALA A 191 25.87 10.84 -16.98
CA ALA A 191 25.29 10.82 -18.32
C ALA A 191 23.87 10.26 -18.25
N ALA A 192 22.90 11.01 -18.76
CA ALA A 192 21.50 10.62 -18.82
C ALA A 192 21.33 9.31 -19.63
N PRO A 193 20.55 8.30 -19.17
CA PRO A 193 20.40 7.09 -19.95
C PRO A 193 19.36 7.29 -21.06
N ALA A 194 19.76 6.89 -22.26
CA ALA A 194 18.93 6.81 -23.44
C ALA A 194 17.73 5.88 -23.24
N ALA A 195 16.59 6.31 -23.77
CA ALA A 195 15.34 5.56 -23.80
C ALA A 195 15.51 4.22 -24.54
N GLY A 196 14.98 3.14 -23.97
CA GLY A 196 14.58 1.98 -24.77
C GLY A 196 14.91 0.57 -24.29
N GLN A 197 15.52 0.33 -23.13
CA GLN A 197 15.73 -1.06 -22.67
C GLN A 197 14.55 -1.60 -21.85
N THR A 198 13.91 -2.63 -22.40
CA THR A 198 12.87 -3.45 -21.76
C THR A 198 13.48 -4.48 -20.82
N LEU A 199 13.06 -4.44 -19.54
CA LEU A 199 13.40 -5.44 -18.52
C LEU A 199 12.84 -6.82 -18.90
N PRO A 200 13.58 -7.93 -18.69
CA PRO A 200 13.10 -9.28 -18.96
C PRO A 200 11.91 -9.65 -18.06
N GLY A 201 10.83 -10.19 -18.65
CA GLY A 201 9.69 -10.77 -17.92
C GLY A 201 8.51 -9.85 -17.57
N ARG A 202 8.53 -8.55 -17.91
CA ARG A 202 7.38 -7.65 -17.71
C ARG A 202 6.83 -7.11 -19.03
N THR A 203 5.56 -7.39 -19.30
CA THR A 203 4.85 -6.81 -20.45
C THR A 203 4.37 -5.39 -20.13
N ARG A 204 4.55 -4.48 -21.09
CA ARG A 204 4.12 -3.08 -20.94
C ARG A 204 2.59 -3.00 -20.93
N ALA A 205 2.04 -2.16 -20.05
CA ALA A 205 0.61 -1.96 -19.97
C ALA A 205 0.11 -1.11 -21.15
N GLY A 206 -0.75 -1.68 -21.99
CA GLY A 206 -1.36 -0.98 -23.13
C GLY A 206 -2.31 0.15 -22.68
N PHE A 207 -2.53 1.12 -23.58
CA PHE A 207 -3.34 2.32 -23.33
C PHE A 207 -4.70 2.03 -22.69
N TRP A 208 -5.48 1.11 -23.27
CA TRP A 208 -6.83 0.80 -22.79
C TRP A 208 -6.86 0.30 -21.34
N ARG A 209 -5.83 -0.45 -20.90
CA ARG A 209 -5.72 -0.89 -19.50
C ARG A 209 -5.40 0.25 -18.55
N ARG A 210 -4.59 1.21 -18.98
CA ARG A 210 -4.27 2.41 -18.19
C ARG A 210 -5.48 3.33 -18.08
N PHE A 211 -6.21 3.48 -19.18
CA PHE A 211 -7.44 4.25 -19.22
C PHE A 211 -8.53 3.62 -18.32
N THR A 212 -8.70 2.30 -18.38
CA THR A 212 -9.65 1.62 -17.48
C THR A 212 -9.22 1.70 -16.02
N SER A 213 -7.93 1.61 -15.69
CA SER A 213 -7.49 1.85 -14.29
C SER A 213 -7.85 3.25 -13.81
N LEU A 214 -7.66 4.26 -14.66
CA LEU A 214 -7.98 5.65 -14.31
C LEU A 214 -9.48 5.83 -14.03
N LEU A 215 -10.36 5.22 -14.83
CA LEU A 215 -11.80 5.26 -14.59
C LEU A 215 -12.18 4.59 -13.28
N VAL A 216 -11.57 3.44 -12.96
CA VAL A 216 -11.79 2.74 -11.68
C VAL A 216 -11.34 3.61 -10.50
N ASP A 217 -10.19 4.27 -10.61
CA ASP A 217 -9.71 5.20 -9.58
C ASP A 217 -10.67 6.38 -9.36
N ILE A 218 -11.22 6.95 -10.45
CA ILE A 218 -12.19 8.06 -10.38
C ILE A 218 -13.45 7.59 -9.63
N CYS A 219 -13.97 6.40 -9.95
CA CYS A 219 -15.12 5.83 -9.27
C CYS A 219 -14.86 5.58 -7.78
N ILE A 220 -13.73 4.95 -7.43
CA ILE A 220 -13.37 4.64 -6.03
C ILE A 220 -13.22 5.93 -5.22
N PHE A 221 -12.54 6.93 -5.76
CA PHE A 221 -12.37 8.20 -5.07
C PHE A 221 -13.69 8.96 -4.92
N ALA A 222 -14.55 8.95 -5.94
CA ALA A 222 -15.88 9.57 -5.85
C ALA A 222 -16.72 8.92 -4.75
N ILE A 223 -16.68 7.59 -4.63
CA ILE A 223 -17.35 6.84 -3.54
C ILE A 223 -16.74 7.20 -2.18
N ALA A 224 -15.40 7.23 -2.06
CA ALA A 224 -14.72 7.59 -0.82
C ALA A 224 -15.04 9.02 -0.37
N MET A 225 -15.09 9.98 -1.31
CA MET A 225 -15.52 11.36 -1.02
C MET A 225 -17.00 11.44 -0.65
N ASN A 226 -17.84 10.54 -1.15
CA ASN A 226 -19.24 10.45 -0.75
C ASN A 226 -19.37 9.98 0.71
N ILE A 227 -18.70 8.89 1.06
CA ILE A 227 -18.73 8.29 2.40
C ILE A 227 -18.16 9.26 3.45
N LEU A 228 -17.08 9.99 3.12
CA LEU A 228 -16.44 10.95 4.02
C LEU A 228 -17.17 12.31 4.10
N GLY A 229 -18.35 12.46 3.50
CA GLY A 229 -19.11 13.71 3.49
C GLY A 229 -18.45 14.85 2.71
N LEU A 230 -17.42 14.57 1.92
CA LEU A 230 -16.64 15.51 1.08
C LEU A 230 -17.23 15.62 -0.34
N GLN A 231 -18.56 15.58 -0.45
CA GLN A 231 -19.29 15.63 -1.73
C GLN A 231 -19.11 16.97 -2.47
N ALA A 232 -18.85 16.88 -3.78
CA ALA A 232 -19.61 17.63 -4.81
C ALA A 232 -19.76 16.78 -6.08
N CYS A 233 -20.01 15.49 -5.90
CA CYS A 233 -20.62 14.65 -6.93
C CYS A 233 -21.69 13.81 -6.25
N GLY A 234 -22.66 14.53 -5.72
CA GLY A 234 -24.06 14.15 -5.76
C GLY A 234 -24.77 15.31 -6.45
N PRO A 235 -25.89 15.10 -7.17
CA PRO A 235 -26.68 16.21 -7.66
C PRO A 235 -27.22 16.94 -6.43
N ASN A 236 -26.48 17.94 -5.94
CA ASN A 236 -27.08 18.97 -5.12
C ASN A 236 -27.93 19.79 -6.08
N ALA A 237 -29.11 19.26 -6.39
CA ALA A 237 -30.18 20.01 -7.00
C ALA A 237 -30.53 21.12 -6.02
N LYS A 238 -29.82 22.24 -6.13
CA LYS A 238 -30.35 23.50 -5.63
C LYS A 238 -31.52 23.82 -6.54
N VAL A 239 -32.73 23.52 -6.07
CA VAL A 239 -33.95 24.08 -6.66
C VAL A 239 -33.93 25.55 -6.30
N GLU A 240 -33.27 26.38 -7.12
CA GLU A 240 -33.54 27.80 -7.09
C GLU A 240 -34.91 28.01 -7.74
N THR A 241 -35.94 28.09 -6.90
CA THR A 241 -37.19 28.72 -7.29
C THR A 241 -36.88 30.20 -7.49
N LYS A 242 -36.51 30.56 -8.72
CA LYS A 242 -36.57 31.96 -9.16
C LYS A 242 -38.04 32.35 -9.21
N LEU A 243 -38.56 32.81 -8.06
CA LEU A 243 -39.80 33.57 -8.00
C LEU A 243 -39.47 34.95 -8.55
N GLU A 244 -39.62 35.11 -9.86
CA GLU A 244 -39.74 36.46 -10.43
C GLU A 244 -41.00 37.09 -9.86
N ALA A 245 -40.83 38.30 -9.35
CA ALA A 245 -41.67 38.96 -8.37
C ALA A 245 -43.11 39.23 -8.85
N SER A 246 -44.07 39.03 -7.95
CA SER A 246 -45.15 39.99 -7.62
C SER A 246 -45.89 39.43 -6.39
N ASP A 247 -45.96 40.22 -5.32
CA ASP A 247 -46.68 39.97 -4.07
C ASP A 247 -46.23 38.79 -3.20
N LYS A 248 -45.54 39.11 -2.09
CA LYS A 248 -45.27 38.16 -1.00
C LYS A 248 -46.57 37.89 -0.22
N PRO A 249 -47.11 36.66 -0.16
CA PRO A 249 -48.09 36.33 0.86
C PRO A 249 -47.37 36.12 2.19
N GLU A 250 -47.81 36.85 3.22
CA GLU A 250 -47.32 36.78 4.58
C GLU A 250 -47.76 35.44 5.22
N VAL A 251 -46.84 34.51 5.45
CA VAL A 251 -47.18 33.21 6.05
C VAL A 251 -47.29 33.36 7.58
N ARG A 252 -48.52 33.42 8.10
CA ARG A 252 -48.82 33.26 9.53
C ARG A 252 -48.90 31.78 9.91
N ASN A 253 -48.53 31.50 11.17
CA ASN A 253 -48.48 30.17 11.82
C ASN A 253 -49.63 29.23 11.43
N ILE A 254 -49.29 28.07 10.86
CA ILE A 254 -50.24 26.97 10.61
C ILE A 254 -50.29 26.07 11.86
N PRO A 255 -51.43 25.91 12.54
CA PRO A 255 -51.54 25.06 13.73
C PRO A 255 -51.47 23.56 13.37
N ALA A 256 -50.88 22.75 14.25
CA ALA A 256 -50.45 21.37 14.05
C ALA A 256 -51.57 20.30 13.89
N GLY A 257 -52.77 20.68 13.45
CA GLY A 257 -53.92 19.79 13.24
C GLY A 257 -54.40 19.62 11.80
N LYS A 258 -53.76 20.27 10.81
CA LYS A 258 -54.21 20.30 9.39
C LYS A 258 -53.26 19.65 8.38
N VAL A 259 -52.29 18.87 8.87
CA VAL A 259 -51.28 18.20 8.05
C VAL A 259 -51.41 16.69 8.23
N ASP A 260 -51.66 15.96 7.15
CA ASP A 260 -51.67 14.49 7.14
C ASP A 260 -50.44 13.99 6.37
N ILE A 261 -49.62 13.19 7.04
CA ILE A 261 -48.34 12.67 6.51
C ILE A 261 -48.47 11.17 6.39
N LYS A 262 -48.51 10.67 5.15
CA LYS A 262 -48.47 9.23 4.84
C LYS A 262 -47.22 8.94 4.03
N SER A 263 -46.63 7.76 4.22
CA SER A 263 -45.33 7.38 3.65
C SER A 263 -45.24 7.67 2.14
N GLY A 264 -44.61 8.79 1.79
CA GLY A 264 -44.37 9.23 0.41
C GLY A 264 -45.15 10.45 -0.08
N SER A 265 -46.05 11.04 0.72
CA SER A 265 -46.75 12.29 0.36
C SER A 265 -47.22 13.10 1.56
N ILE A 266 -47.12 14.43 1.48
CA ILE A 266 -47.63 15.38 2.49
C ILE A 266 -48.88 16.07 1.93
N THR A 267 -49.97 16.06 2.68
CA THR A 267 -51.20 16.77 2.31
C THR A 267 -51.54 17.83 3.36
N ILE A 268 -51.78 19.06 2.90
CA ILE A 268 -52.15 20.21 3.73
C ILE A 268 -53.51 20.72 3.28
N LYS A 269 -54.46 20.85 4.22
CA LYS A 269 -55.78 21.44 3.95
C LYS A 269 -55.83 22.87 4.48
N GLY A 270 -56.12 23.81 3.58
CA GLY A 270 -56.33 25.22 3.91
C GLY A 270 -57.74 25.48 4.42
N ASP A 271 -57.93 26.62 5.07
CA ASP A 271 -59.15 26.97 5.80
C ASP A 271 -60.34 27.27 4.87
N ASN A 272 -60.06 27.50 3.58
CA ASN A 272 -61.04 27.82 2.54
C ASN A 272 -61.42 26.58 1.67
N GLY A 273 -61.04 25.37 2.09
CA GLY A 273 -61.37 24.12 1.39
C GLY A 273 -60.36 23.68 0.32
N GLU A 274 -59.25 24.41 0.16
CA GLU A 274 -58.15 24.07 -0.74
C GLU A 274 -57.31 22.91 -0.20
N VAL A 275 -56.86 22.02 -1.08
CA VAL A 275 -56.02 20.87 -0.72
C VAL A 275 -54.73 20.90 -1.52
N VAL A 276 -53.59 21.00 -0.82
CA VAL A 276 -52.26 20.93 -1.40
C VAL A 276 -51.65 19.56 -1.09
N SER A 277 -51.24 18.83 -2.13
CA SER A 277 -50.57 17.54 -2.00
C SER A 277 -49.19 17.59 -2.64
N ILE A 278 -48.18 17.11 -1.91
CA ILE A 278 -46.79 17.08 -2.32
C ILE A 278 -46.35 15.63 -2.37
N ASP A 279 -45.98 15.15 -3.57
CA ASP A 279 -45.47 13.80 -3.81
C ASP A 279 -44.11 13.86 -4.54
N LYS A 280 -43.49 12.70 -4.75
CA LYS A 280 -42.19 12.56 -5.44
C LYS A 280 -42.15 13.12 -6.88
N ASN A 281 -43.31 13.42 -7.47
CA ASN A 281 -43.45 13.95 -8.83
C ASN A 281 -43.79 15.46 -8.85
N GLY A 282 -43.95 16.12 -7.69
CA GLY A 282 -44.13 17.57 -7.57
C GLY A 282 -45.29 17.99 -6.65
N VAL A 283 -45.63 19.29 -6.69
CA VAL A 283 -46.71 19.89 -5.88
C VAL A 283 -47.99 19.99 -6.72
N LYS A 284 -49.12 19.55 -6.17
CA LYS A 284 -50.46 19.69 -6.75
C LYS A 284 -51.36 20.47 -5.80
N VAL A 285 -52.06 21.48 -6.32
CA VAL A 285 -53.04 22.29 -5.58
C VAL A 285 -54.41 22.06 -6.20
N ASN A 286 -55.42 21.81 -5.37
CA ASN A 286 -56.80 21.59 -5.81
C ASN A 286 -57.72 22.56 -5.06
N GLU A 287 -58.41 23.45 -5.79
CA GLU A 287 -59.35 24.45 -5.26
C GLU A 287 -60.79 24.08 -5.64
N PRO A 288 -61.76 24.14 -4.73
CA PRO A 288 -63.14 23.76 -5.03
C PRO A 288 -63.85 24.85 -5.86
N GLY A 289 -64.32 24.50 -7.07
CA GLY A 289 -65.18 25.36 -7.90
C GLY A 289 -64.70 25.68 -9.32
N ARG A 290 -63.56 25.13 -9.77
CA ARG A 290 -63.05 25.34 -11.14
C ARG A 290 -62.88 24.01 -11.88
N PRO A 291 -63.58 23.73 -13.00
CA PRO A 291 -63.71 22.36 -13.51
C PRO A 291 -62.48 21.80 -14.25
N ASP A 292 -61.57 22.63 -14.75
CA ASP A 292 -60.38 22.16 -15.46
C ASP A 292 -59.24 23.16 -15.30
N GLY A 293 -58.10 22.69 -14.81
CA GLY A 293 -56.94 23.55 -14.64
C GLY A 293 -55.76 22.85 -13.99
N LYS A 294 -55.29 21.75 -14.59
CA LYS A 294 -53.98 21.14 -14.27
C LYS A 294 -52.87 22.20 -14.39
N TYR A 295 -52.53 22.87 -13.31
CA TYR A 295 -51.26 23.58 -13.22
C TYR A 295 -50.14 22.56 -12.95
N SER A 296 -49.73 21.85 -13.99
CA SER A 296 -48.42 21.20 -14.04
C SER A 296 -47.39 22.31 -14.23
N LYS A 297 -47.00 22.99 -13.15
CA LYS A 297 -45.83 23.89 -13.21
C LYS A 297 -44.60 22.98 -13.35
N ARG A 298 -44.19 22.74 -14.60
CA ARG A 298 -42.99 21.95 -14.91
C ARG A 298 -41.79 22.79 -14.48
N THR A 299 -41.27 22.52 -13.29
CA THR A 299 -39.97 23.02 -12.87
C THR A 299 -38.93 22.43 -13.83
N SER A 300 -38.48 23.20 -14.83
CA SER A 300 -37.30 22.83 -15.58
C SER A 300 -36.11 22.92 -14.63
N VAL A 301 -35.55 21.77 -14.26
CA VAL A 301 -34.33 21.68 -13.46
C VAL A 301 -33.17 22.12 -14.36
N GLY A 302 -32.87 23.42 -14.35
CA GLY A 302 -31.62 23.93 -14.88
C GLY A 302 -30.50 23.65 -13.88
N PHE A 303 -29.46 22.93 -14.28
CA PHE A 303 -28.27 22.71 -13.46
C PHE A 303 -27.46 24.01 -13.41
N ALA A 304 -27.82 24.94 -12.52
CA ALA A 304 -26.97 26.08 -12.22
C ALA A 304 -25.77 25.60 -11.39
N THR A 305 -24.61 25.48 -12.05
CA THR A 305 -23.33 25.24 -11.37
C THR A 305 -22.95 26.54 -10.65
N GLY A 306 -23.29 26.63 -9.36
CA GLY A 306 -23.01 27.81 -8.54
C GLY A 306 -21.51 28.14 -8.50
N ASP A 307 -21.18 29.43 -8.46
CA ASP A 307 -19.81 29.96 -8.48
C ASP A 307 -18.95 29.53 -7.26
N THR A 308 -19.58 28.97 -6.22
CA THR A 308 -18.91 28.35 -5.06
C THR A 308 -18.22 27.03 -5.40
N ASP A 309 -18.59 26.36 -6.51
CA ASP A 309 -17.99 25.09 -6.91
C ASP A 309 -16.59 25.28 -7.50
N LYS A 310 -16.34 26.41 -8.19
CA LYS A 310 -15.03 26.73 -8.78
C LYS A 310 -13.89 26.78 -7.77
N LYS A 311 -14.15 27.19 -6.53
CA LYS A 311 -13.13 27.24 -5.46
C LYS A 311 -12.87 25.88 -4.80
N ARG A 312 -13.80 24.92 -4.89
CA ARG A 312 -13.66 23.57 -4.30
C ARG A 312 -13.03 22.57 -5.27
N VAL A 313 -13.18 22.76 -6.57
CA VAL A 313 -12.51 21.96 -7.61
C VAL A 313 -10.98 21.89 -7.42
N PRO A 314 -10.23 23.01 -7.26
CA PRO A 314 -8.78 22.94 -7.08
C PRO A 314 -8.39 22.18 -5.81
N LEU A 315 -9.08 22.41 -4.68
CA LEU A 315 -8.82 21.68 -3.44
C LEU A 315 -8.99 20.17 -3.61
N LYS A 316 -10.02 19.72 -4.35
CA LYS A 316 -10.24 18.31 -4.62
C LYS A 316 -9.20 17.71 -5.55
N MET A 317 -8.72 18.49 -6.54
CA MET A 317 -7.61 18.07 -7.38
C MET A 317 -6.33 17.89 -6.55
N PHE A 318 -6.07 18.75 -5.58
CA PHE A 318 -4.96 18.57 -4.64
C PHE A 318 -5.14 17.33 -3.76
N ILE A 319 -6.33 17.09 -3.20
CA ILE A 319 -6.62 15.88 -2.41
C ILE A 319 -6.45 14.62 -3.26
N TRP A 320 -6.93 14.64 -4.50
CA TRP A 320 -6.74 13.55 -5.46
C TRP A 320 -5.26 13.29 -5.75
N ALA A 321 -4.48 14.33 -6.05
CA ALA A 321 -3.05 14.17 -6.31
C ALA A 321 -2.29 13.67 -5.08
N LEU A 322 -2.64 14.15 -3.90
CA LEU A 322 -2.05 13.67 -2.64
C LEU A 322 -2.41 12.20 -2.40
N TYR A 323 -3.67 11.83 -2.63
CA TYR A 323 -4.14 10.44 -2.55
C TYR A 323 -3.37 9.53 -3.51
N CYS A 324 -3.28 9.90 -4.80
CA CYS A 324 -2.51 9.15 -5.79
C CYS A 324 -1.02 9.07 -5.44
N ALA A 325 -0.41 10.16 -4.94
CA ALA A 325 0.98 10.19 -4.53
C ALA A 325 1.25 9.22 -3.39
N ILE A 326 0.40 9.23 -2.36
CA ILE A 326 0.51 8.31 -1.21
C ILE A 326 0.32 6.86 -1.67
N MET A 327 -0.68 6.58 -2.50
CA MET A 327 -0.95 5.22 -2.97
C MET A 327 0.19 4.68 -3.84
N ILE A 328 0.71 5.48 -4.78
CA ILE A 328 1.84 5.08 -5.64
C ILE A 328 3.11 4.93 -4.80
N TRP A 329 3.39 5.84 -3.86
CA TRP A 329 4.54 5.72 -2.98
C TRP A 329 4.47 4.48 -2.10
N ARG A 330 3.31 4.22 -1.48
CA ARG A 330 3.15 3.17 -0.47
C ARG A 330 2.99 1.77 -1.07
N PHE A 331 2.36 1.67 -2.24
CA PHE A 331 1.98 0.39 -2.84
C PHE A 331 2.48 0.21 -4.28
N GLY A 332 3.09 1.24 -4.88
CA GLY A 332 3.52 1.22 -6.27
C GLY A 332 2.37 1.28 -7.28
N ALA A 333 1.12 1.43 -6.83
CA ALA A 333 -0.06 1.40 -7.68
C ALA A 333 -1.20 2.18 -7.04
N THR A 334 -2.06 2.79 -7.86
CA THR A 334 -3.37 3.28 -7.43
C THR A 334 -4.36 2.11 -7.34
N PRO A 335 -5.48 2.20 -6.60
CA PRO A 335 -6.45 1.11 -6.49
C PRO A 335 -6.92 0.54 -7.83
N GLY A 336 -7.19 1.38 -8.82
CA GLY A 336 -7.56 0.98 -10.18
C GLY A 336 -6.43 0.26 -10.90
N MET A 337 -5.17 0.64 -10.66
CA MET A 337 -4.02 -0.12 -11.13
C MET A 337 -3.93 -1.48 -10.43
N MET A 338 -4.20 -1.58 -9.12
CA MET A 338 -4.20 -2.85 -8.39
C MET A 338 -5.24 -3.82 -8.95
N VAL A 339 -6.46 -3.35 -9.22
CA VAL A 339 -7.54 -4.15 -9.83
C VAL A 339 -7.11 -4.74 -11.17
N LEU A 340 -6.31 -4.00 -11.95
CA LEU A 340 -5.86 -4.42 -13.29
C LEU A 340 -4.46 -5.04 -13.31
N LYS A 341 -3.89 -5.35 -12.14
CA LYS A 341 -2.52 -5.90 -11.97
C LYS A 341 -1.45 -5.05 -12.66
N LEU A 342 -1.57 -3.74 -12.51
CA LEU A 342 -0.64 -2.74 -13.00
C LEU A 342 0.19 -2.18 -11.83
N LYS A 343 1.44 -1.83 -12.11
CA LYS A 343 2.32 -1.18 -11.13
C LYS A 343 3.16 -0.10 -11.81
N ALA A 344 3.26 1.04 -11.16
CA ALA A 344 4.21 2.09 -11.49
C ALA A 344 5.58 1.68 -10.93
N VAL A 345 6.59 1.72 -11.79
CA VAL A 345 7.97 1.43 -11.45
C VAL A 345 8.88 2.51 -12.04
N GLU A 346 10.04 2.69 -11.44
CA GLU A 346 11.04 3.62 -11.93
C GLU A 346 11.71 3.12 -13.22
N ASP A 347 12.01 4.05 -14.13
CA ASP A 347 12.56 3.79 -15.47
C ASP A 347 13.91 3.04 -15.41
N ALA A 348 14.72 3.32 -14.39
CA ALA A 348 16.13 2.95 -14.32
C ALA A 348 16.42 1.51 -13.85
N ALA A 349 15.46 0.79 -13.26
CA ALA A 349 15.69 -0.58 -12.78
C ALA A 349 14.40 -1.37 -12.46
N GLY A 350 13.21 -0.83 -12.74
CA GLY A 350 11.95 -1.47 -12.35
C GLY A 350 11.74 -1.49 -10.82
N MET A 351 12.45 -0.62 -10.11
CA MET A 351 12.35 -0.41 -8.66
C MET A 351 11.04 0.30 -8.29
N PRO A 352 10.60 0.18 -7.01
CA PRO A 352 9.47 0.95 -6.51
C PRO A 352 9.69 2.45 -6.70
N VAL A 353 8.64 3.19 -7.06
CA VAL A 353 8.74 4.64 -7.28
C VAL A 353 9.01 5.34 -5.94
N PRO A 354 10.10 6.10 -5.80
CA PRO A 354 10.39 6.85 -4.57
C PRO A 354 9.39 8.00 -4.36
N ALA A 355 9.29 8.50 -3.12
CA ALA A 355 8.23 9.42 -2.70
C ALA A 355 8.20 10.73 -3.50
N ASP A 356 9.37 11.29 -3.78
CA ASP A 356 9.58 12.49 -4.59
C ASP A 356 9.06 12.29 -6.02
N LYS A 357 9.37 11.16 -6.65
CA LYS A 357 8.90 10.82 -8.00
C LYS A 357 7.41 10.49 -8.02
N ALA A 358 6.88 9.84 -6.98
CA ALA A 358 5.45 9.57 -6.83
C ALA A 358 4.64 10.86 -6.66
N PHE A 359 5.16 11.82 -5.89
CA PHE A 359 4.57 13.14 -5.76
C PHE A 359 4.62 13.93 -7.07
N LEU A 360 5.79 13.98 -7.71
CA LEU A 360 5.99 14.67 -8.98
C LEU A 360 5.05 14.10 -10.06
N ARG A 361 4.98 12.77 -10.17
CA ARG A 361 4.05 12.06 -11.06
C ARG A 361 2.60 12.46 -10.80
N SER A 362 2.14 12.45 -9.55
CA SER A 362 0.76 12.77 -9.20
C SER A 362 0.43 14.24 -9.41
N PHE A 363 1.37 15.14 -9.13
CA PHE A 363 1.20 16.58 -9.38
C PHE A 363 1.05 16.86 -10.89
N PHE A 364 1.92 16.31 -11.73
CA PHE A 364 1.82 16.47 -13.18
C PHE A 364 0.68 15.67 -13.83
N SER A 365 0.09 14.71 -13.11
CA SER A 365 -1.15 14.04 -13.54
C SER A 365 -2.34 15.02 -13.55
N LEU A 366 -2.36 16.00 -12.63
CA LEU A 366 -3.35 17.07 -12.63
C LEU A 366 -3.22 17.98 -13.84
N VAL A 367 -1.98 18.30 -14.24
CA VAL A 367 -1.69 19.08 -15.45
C VAL A 367 -2.14 18.31 -16.70
N SER A 368 -1.88 17.00 -16.72
CA SER A 368 -2.33 16.10 -17.80
C SER A 368 -3.85 16.07 -17.92
N PHE A 369 -4.57 16.13 -16.78
CA PHE A 369 -6.03 16.17 -16.73
C PHE A 369 -6.58 17.55 -17.13
N GLY A 370 -5.99 18.64 -16.60
CA GLY A 370 -6.37 20.02 -16.89
C GLY A 370 -6.19 20.41 -18.35
N ALA A 371 -5.23 19.81 -19.05
CA ALA A 371 -5.06 19.93 -20.50
C ALA A 371 -6.04 19.03 -21.30
N ALA A 372 -7.30 18.95 -20.89
CA ALA A 372 -8.35 18.12 -21.49
C ALA A 372 -7.96 16.63 -21.68
N GLY A 373 -7.12 16.09 -20.81
CA GLY A 373 -6.64 14.70 -20.89
C GLY A 373 -5.58 14.44 -21.96
N LEU A 374 -5.06 15.47 -22.65
CA LEU A 374 -4.02 15.33 -23.69
C LEU A 374 -2.77 14.59 -23.17
N GLY A 375 -2.38 14.84 -21.92
CA GLY A 375 -1.22 14.15 -21.32
C GLY A 375 -1.44 12.65 -21.10
N TYR A 376 -2.69 12.19 -21.03
CA TYR A 376 -3.04 10.77 -21.00
C TYR A 376 -3.14 10.18 -22.42
N ALA A 377 -3.72 10.94 -23.36
CA ALA A 377 -3.83 10.56 -24.76
C ALA A 377 -2.45 10.42 -25.44
N TRP A 378 -1.44 11.15 -24.98
CA TRP A 378 -0.06 11.06 -25.46
C TRP A 378 0.51 9.63 -25.46
N ALA A 379 0.08 8.80 -24.50
CA ALA A 379 0.49 7.41 -24.41
C ALA A 379 0.06 6.56 -25.63
N LEU A 380 -0.87 7.02 -26.47
CA LEU A 380 -1.24 6.35 -27.72
C LEU A 380 -0.10 6.38 -28.76
N TRP A 381 0.59 7.53 -28.87
CA TRP A 381 1.64 7.76 -29.86
C TRP A 381 3.06 7.54 -29.36
N GLU A 382 3.30 7.64 -28.05
CA GLU A 382 4.65 7.47 -27.50
C GLU A 382 5.12 6.01 -27.57
N LYS A 383 6.40 5.80 -27.94
CA LYS A 383 6.97 4.47 -28.21
C LYS A 383 6.96 3.55 -26.97
N ASP A 384 7.12 4.12 -25.79
CA ASP A 384 7.11 3.42 -24.50
C ASP A 384 5.74 3.44 -23.79
N LYS A 385 4.70 3.94 -24.48
CA LYS A 385 3.33 4.13 -23.99
C LYS A 385 3.26 4.95 -22.70
N ARG A 386 4.18 5.89 -22.49
CA ARG A 386 4.26 6.78 -21.34
C ARG A 386 3.37 8.01 -21.51
N THR A 387 2.74 8.42 -20.42
CA THR A 387 2.02 9.71 -20.31
C THR A 387 3.00 10.84 -19.97
N TRP A 388 2.57 12.10 -20.03
CA TRP A 388 3.45 13.23 -19.67
C TRP A 388 3.99 13.14 -18.24
N HIS A 389 3.13 12.76 -17.29
CA HIS A 389 3.54 12.57 -15.90
C HIS A 389 4.44 11.35 -15.69
N ASP A 390 4.35 10.32 -16.56
CA ASP A 390 5.31 9.21 -16.58
C ASP A 390 6.70 9.70 -17.01
N ILE A 391 6.76 10.48 -18.09
CA ILE A 391 8.00 11.01 -18.67
C ILE A 391 8.69 11.96 -17.68
N ILE A 392 7.94 12.92 -17.13
CA ILE A 392 8.48 13.94 -16.21
C ILE A 392 8.98 13.29 -14.92
N ALA A 393 8.29 12.28 -14.40
CA ALA A 393 8.70 11.60 -13.18
C ALA A 393 9.74 10.49 -13.40
N GLY A 394 10.11 10.16 -14.64
CA GLY A 394 10.99 9.02 -14.94
C GLY A 394 10.38 7.70 -14.45
N THR A 395 9.08 7.50 -14.69
CA THR A 395 8.35 6.31 -14.26
C THR A 395 7.65 5.64 -15.44
N ARG A 396 7.39 4.33 -15.32
CA ARG A 396 6.68 3.54 -16.33
C ARG A 396 5.67 2.61 -15.66
N ILE A 397 4.56 2.33 -16.36
CA ILE A 397 3.55 1.38 -15.88
C ILE A 397 3.80 0.02 -16.53
N VAL A 398 4.04 -0.98 -15.69
CA VAL A 398 4.26 -2.38 -16.07
C VAL A 398 3.10 -3.25 -15.60
N LYS A 399 2.83 -4.32 -16.34
CA LYS A 399 1.92 -5.37 -15.92
C LYS A 399 2.66 -6.35 -15.01
N ILE A 400 1.99 -6.78 -13.94
CA ILE A 400 2.44 -7.86 -13.04
C ILE A 400 1.65 -9.13 -13.34
#